data_AF-A0A5N6VWR0-F1
#
_entry.id   AF-A0A5N6VWR0-F1
#
_cell.length_a   1.000
_cell.length_b   1.000
_cell.length_c   1.000
_cell.angle_alpha   90.00
_cell.angle_beta   90.00
_cell.angle_gamma   90.00
#
_symmetry.space_group_name_H-M   'P 1'
#
loop_
_entity.id
_entity.type
_entity.pdbx_description
1 polymer ?
#
loop_
_entity_poly.entity_id
_entity_poly.type
_entity_poly.pdbx_seq_one_letter_code
_entity_poly.pdbx_strand_id
1 'polypeptide(L)'
;MIFVRSRFVSLGTGYHDYLEPLQANIPGLEKFQGKVIHPQFWPVGLDYTHKRIVVIGSGATAITLLPALSLQVLHIFCALYKPWEQRLWICPDGDFYAALRNAKSSIVTGTIDMITTSSIKLTSGEELHPDIIVTATGYANASWTLGSDTAAQLVCQLLTRMRKQSLSVIVPRMTAEEREGFEKCPILALSATYVKKGGNVFPQSSFTAPWQPCSYYWRDLAIARWGDVRKSMEWLG
;
A
#
# COMPACT_ATOMS: atom_id res chain seq x y z
N MET A 1 7.57 15.22 -31.15
CA MET A 1 8.51 14.47 -30.28
C MET A 1 9.15 15.47 -29.33
N ILE A 2 9.08 15.25 -28.02
CA ILE A 2 9.60 16.19 -27.01
C ILE A 2 10.92 15.62 -26.48
N PHE A 3 11.98 16.42 -26.48
CA PHE A 3 13.27 16.07 -25.88
C PHE A 3 13.51 16.95 -24.65
N VAL A 4 13.92 16.33 -23.55
CA VAL A 4 14.27 17.02 -22.30
C VAL A 4 15.69 16.62 -21.92
N ARG A 5 16.53 17.61 -21.59
CA ARG A 5 17.88 17.40 -21.05
C ARG A 5 17.87 17.78 -19.58
N SER A 6 18.26 16.86 -18.72
CA SER A 6 18.43 17.11 -17.29
C SER A 6 19.72 16.47 -16.78
N ARG A 7 20.21 16.94 -15.63
CA ARG A 7 21.34 16.31 -14.91
C ARG A 7 20.88 15.12 -14.06
N PHE A 8 19.67 15.20 -13.53
CA PHE A 8 19.07 14.18 -12.68
C PHE A 8 17.63 13.91 -13.14
N VAL A 9 17.18 12.67 -12.97
CA VAL A 9 15.81 12.24 -13.19
C VAL A 9 15.37 11.45 -11.97
N SER A 10 14.23 11.81 -11.38
CA SER A 10 13.61 11.07 -10.29
C SER A 10 12.27 10.53 -10.78
N LEU A 11 12.06 9.22 -10.63
CA LEU A 11 10.88 8.52 -11.13
C LEU A 11 9.97 8.13 -9.97
N GLY A 12 8.87 8.85 -9.81
CA GLY A 12 7.80 8.57 -8.85
C GLY A 12 6.61 7.87 -9.51
N THR A 13 6.85 6.82 -10.30
CA THR A 13 5.84 6.19 -11.16
C THR A 13 4.77 5.40 -10.41
N GLY A 14 4.98 5.16 -9.11
CA GLY A 14 4.13 4.30 -8.30
C GLY A 14 4.22 2.82 -8.72
N TYR A 15 3.38 1.99 -8.11
CA TYR A 15 3.30 0.55 -8.35
C TYR A 15 1.87 0.09 -8.67
N HIS A 16 0.98 1.04 -8.99
CA HIS A 16 -0.41 0.74 -9.34
C HIS A 16 -0.48 0.17 -10.76
N ASP A 17 -1.21 -0.93 -10.90
CA ASP A 17 -1.59 -1.49 -12.20
C ASP A 17 -2.83 -0.76 -12.70
N TYR A 18 -2.69 0.07 -13.72
CA TYR A 18 -3.80 0.87 -14.26
C TYR A 18 -4.80 0.06 -15.11
N LEU A 19 -4.54 -1.23 -15.33
CA LEU A 19 -5.36 -2.11 -16.16
C LEU A 19 -6.12 -3.15 -15.32
N GLU A 20 -5.45 -3.78 -14.34
CA GLU A 20 -6.04 -4.85 -13.54
C GLU A 20 -6.13 -4.50 -12.04
N PRO A 21 -7.30 -4.66 -11.39
CA PRO A 21 -7.42 -4.50 -9.94
C PRO A 21 -6.70 -5.62 -9.19
N LEU A 22 -6.25 -5.31 -7.98
CA LEU A 22 -5.79 -6.34 -7.06
C LEU A 22 -6.99 -7.23 -6.68
N GLN A 23 -6.93 -8.51 -7.04
CA GLN A 23 -8.01 -9.44 -6.70
C GLN A 23 -8.00 -9.75 -5.21
N ALA A 24 -9.14 -9.54 -4.56
CA ALA A 24 -9.37 -10.00 -3.20
C ALA A 24 -9.67 -11.50 -3.21
N ASN A 25 -8.79 -12.29 -2.62
CA ASN A 25 -8.92 -13.74 -2.58
C ASN A 25 -9.78 -14.14 -1.36
N ILE A 26 -11.11 -14.01 -1.50
CA ILE A 26 -12.09 -14.30 -0.44
C ILE A 26 -12.96 -15.48 -0.89
N PRO A 27 -13.10 -16.55 -0.08
CA PRO A 27 -13.88 -17.73 -0.46
C PRO A 27 -15.33 -17.38 -0.84
N GLY A 28 -15.76 -17.77 -2.05
CA GLY A 28 -17.14 -17.62 -2.50
C GLY A 28 -17.52 -16.24 -3.04
N LEU A 29 -16.57 -15.29 -3.08
CA LEU A 29 -16.81 -13.94 -3.62
C LEU A 29 -17.30 -13.99 -5.07
N GLU A 30 -16.81 -14.95 -5.86
CA GLU A 30 -17.18 -15.18 -7.26
C GLU A 30 -18.65 -15.61 -7.44
N LYS A 31 -19.31 -16.07 -6.38
CA LYS A 31 -20.71 -16.54 -6.40
C LYS A 31 -21.69 -15.45 -5.99
N PHE A 32 -21.20 -14.32 -5.47
CA PHE A 32 -22.05 -13.23 -5.01
C PHE A 32 -22.82 -12.62 -6.19
N GLN A 33 -24.14 -12.56 -6.08
CA GLN A 33 -25.01 -12.04 -7.14
C GLN A 33 -25.16 -10.51 -7.09
N GLY A 34 -24.81 -9.89 -5.95
CA GLY A 34 -24.77 -8.43 -5.84
C GLY A 34 -23.55 -7.84 -6.55
N LYS A 35 -23.35 -6.53 -6.39
CA LYS A 35 -22.27 -5.83 -7.08
C LYS A 35 -20.97 -5.89 -6.28
N VAL A 36 -19.88 -6.38 -6.88
CA VAL A 36 -18.54 -6.31 -6.30
C VAL A 36 -17.77 -5.17 -6.96
N ILE A 37 -17.16 -4.31 -6.15
CA ILE A 37 -16.45 -3.11 -6.62
C ILE A 37 -15.05 -3.09 -6.01
N HIS A 38 -14.04 -2.94 -6.87
CA HIS A 38 -12.70 -2.61 -6.42
C HIS A 38 -12.53 -1.07 -6.43
N PRO A 39 -12.11 -0.43 -5.32
CA PRO A 39 -12.06 1.04 -5.21
C PRO A 39 -11.27 1.76 -6.32
N GLN A 40 -10.23 1.12 -6.87
CA GLN A 40 -9.42 1.69 -7.95
C GLN A 40 -10.21 1.91 -9.25
N PHE A 41 -11.24 1.09 -9.50
CA PHE A 41 -12.05 1.14 -10.71
C PHE A 41 -13.52 1.38 -10.32
N TRP A 42 -13.77 2.52 -9.68
CA TRP A 42 -15.10 2.88 -9.25
C TRP A 42 -16.02 3.17 -10.47
N PRO A 43 -17.17 2.50 -10.61
CA PRO A 43 -18.06 2.72 -11.75
C PRO A 43 -18.63 4.14 -11.74
N VAL A 44 -18.50 4.85 -12.87
CA VAL A 44 -19.13 6.17 -13.05
C VAL A 44 -20.65 6.01 -13.02
N GLY A 45 -21.33 6.86 -12.25
CA GLY A 45 -22.79 6.86 -12.15
C GLY A 45 -23.38 5.68 -11.38
N LEU A 46 -22.58 4.99 -10.55
CA LEU A 46 -23.12 3.97 -9.64
C LEU A 46 -24.20 4.58 -8.73
N ASP A 47 -25.44 4.12 -8.87
CA ASP A 47 -26.49 4.40 -7.90
C ASP A 47 -26.43 3.37 -6.76
N TYR A 48 -26.17 3.90 -5.57
CA TYR A 48 -26.09 3.15 -4.34
C TYR A 48 -27.07 3.66 -3.27
N THR A 49 -28.07 4.45 -3.69
CA THR A 49 -29.16 4.95 -2.86
C THR A 49 -29.97 3.78 -2.30
N HIS A 50 -30.24 3.79 -0.99
CA HIS A 50 -30.95 2.73 -0.26
C HIS A 50 -30.33 1.33 -0.33
N LYS A 51 -29.09 1.19 -0.80
CA LYS A 51 -28.37 -0.09 -0.83
C LYS A 51 -27.55 -0.28 0.44
N ARG A 52 -27.42 -1.53 0.86
CA ARG A 52 -26.51 -1.94 1.93
C ARG A 52 -25.14 -2.21 1.33
N ILE A 53 -24.12 -1.53 1.84
CA ILE A 53 -22.75 -1.62 1.33
C ILE A 53 -21.88 -2.24 2.41
N VAL A 54 -21.05 -3.22 2.06
CA VAL A 54 -20.01 -3.72 2.96
C VAL A 54 -18.66 -3.39 2.37
N VAL A 55 -17.83 -2.68 3.12
CA VAL A 55 -16.44 -2.39 2.74
C VAL A 55 -15.53 -3.37 3.47
N ILE A 56 -14.86 -4.22 2.70
CA ILE A 56 -13.92 -5.21 3.20
C ILE A 56 -12.52 -4.62 3.17
N GLY A 57 -11.96 -4.32 4.36
CA GLY A 57 -10.64 -3.75 4.53
C GLY A 57 -10.65 -2.59 5.53
N SER A 58 -9.46 -2.28 6.05
CA SER A 58 -9.27 -1.30 7.14
C SER A 58 -8.14 -0.30 6.86
N GLY A 59 -7.72 -0.20 5.59
CA GLY A 59 -6.79 0.83 5.14
C GLY A 59 -7.44 2.20 4.95
N ALA A 60 -6.65 3.20 4.57
CA ALA A 60 -7.13 4.56 4.24
C ALA A 60 -8.34 4.58 3.30
N THR A 61 -8.35 3.70 2.30
CA THR A 61 -9.47 3.58 1.36
C THR A 61 -10.78 3.26 2.08
N ALA A 62 -10.79 2.35 3.04
CA ALA A 62 -12.00 2.02 3.78
C ALA A 62 -12.47 3.17 4.69
N ILE A 63 -11.51 3.83 5.36
CA ILE A 63 -11.77 4.97 6.25
C ILE A 63 -12.34 6.16 5.49
N THR A 64 -11.84 6.44 4.29
CA THR A 64 -12.31 7.55 3.43
C THR A 64 -13.62 7.24 2.74
N LEU A 65 -13.91 5.96 2.44
CA LEU A 65 -15.20 5.55 1.90
C LEU A 65 -16.33 5.71 2.91
N LEU A 66 -16.07 5.54 4.22
CA LEU A 66 -17.09 5.68 5.25
C LEU A 66 -17.83 7.03 5.22
N PRO A 67 -17.16 8.20 5.36
CA PRO A 67 -17.86 9.49 5.33
C PRO A 67 -18.53 9.73 3.98
N ALA A 68 -17.91 9.32 2.86
CA ALA A 68 -18.47 9.49 1.51
C ALA A 68 -19.74 8.66 1.26
N LEU A 69 -19.89 7.52 1.95
CA LEU A 69 -21.02 6.59 1.81
C LEU A 69 -21.95 6.60 3.04
N SER A 70 -21.68 7.45 4.04
CA SER A 70 -22.27 7.41 5.39
C SER A 70 -23.80 7.55 5.48
N LEU A 71 -24.46 7.92 4.38
CA LEU A 71 -25.92 7.96 4.31
C LEU A 71 -26.57 6.55 4.25
N GLN A 72 -25.78 5.47 4.16
CA GLN A 72 -26.24 4.09 4.02
C GLN A 72 -25.74 3.15 5.11
N VAL A 73 -26.35 1.96 5.17
CA VAL A 73 -25.91 0.83 6.00
C VAL A 73 -24.57 0.34 5.51
N LEU A 74 -23.54 0.75 6.23
CA LEU A 74 -22.15 0.46 5.92
C LEU A 74 -21.52 -0.36 7.04
N HIS A 75 -21.03 -1.56 6.72
CA HIS A 75 -20.17 -2.35 7.60
C HIS A 75 -18.72 -2.26 7.11
N ILE A 76 -17.82 -1.77 7.97
CA ILE A 76 -16.39 -1.88 7.73
C ILE A 76 -15.89 -3.16 8.38
N PHE A 77 -15.25 -4.01 7.57
CA PHE A 77 -14.59 -5.20 8.05
C PHE A 77 -13.09 -4.94 8.27
N CYS A 78 -12.64 -5.04 9.53
CA CYS A 78 -11.23 -4.92 9.91
C CYS A 78 -10.60 -6.30 10.09
N ALA A 79 -9.56 -6.62 9.29
CA ALA A 79 -8.66 -7.71 9.62
C ALA A 79 -7.81 -7.34 10.86
N LEU A 80 -7.57 -8.31 11.75
CA LEU A 80 -6.70 -8.14 12.91
C LEU A 80 -5.24 -7.93 12.46
N TYR A 81 -4.62 -6.83 12.92
CA TYR A 81 -3.19 -6.54 12.72
C TYR A 81 -2.42 -6.68 14.04
N LYS A 82 -1.13 -7.05 13.96
CA LYS A 82 -0.24 -6.99 15.13
C LYS A 82 -0.04 -5.52 15.56
N PRO A 83 0.17 -5.24 16.87
CA PRO A 83 0.22 -3.88 17.41
C PRO A 83 1.18 -2.93 16.68
N TRP A 84 2.29 -3.47 16.16
CA TRP A 84 3.37 -2.74 15.51
C TRP A 84 3.24 -2.66 13.98
N GLU A 85 2.27 -3.38 13.40
CA GLU A 85 1.91 -3.35 11.98
C GLU A 85 0.70 -2.42 11.74
N GLN A 86 0.15 -1.84 12.81
CA GLN A 86 -0.95 -0.90 12.75
C GLN A 86 -0.52 0.39 12.07
N ARG A 87 -1.25 0.74 11.02
CA ARG A 87 -1.11 2.04 10.37
C ARG A 87 -1.80 3.06 11.26
N LEU A 88 -1.03 3.99 11.81
CA LEU A 88 -1.58 5.16 12.46
C LEU A 88 -2.22 6.04 11.38
N TRP A 89 -3.55 6.02 11.33
CA TRP A 89 -4.33 6.91 10.47
C TRP A 89 -4.85 8.05 11.33
N ILE A 90 -4.55 9.27 10.91
CA ILE A 90 -5.11 10.48 11.52
C ILE A 90 -6.23 10.93 10.59
N CYS A 91 -7.40 11.16 11.17
CA CYS A 91 -8.57 11.76 10.53
C CYS A 91 -8.69 13.18 11.11
N PRO A 92 -8.06 14.19 10.50
CA PRO A 92 -7.92 15.53 11.09
C PRO A 92 -9.27 16.21 11.32
N ASP A 93 -10.21 16.00 10.39
CA ASP A 93 -11.54 16.62 10.41
C ASP A 93 -12.57 15.81 11.23
N GLY A 94 -12.19 14.62 11.72
CA GLY A 94 -13.08 13.75 12.51
C GLY A 94 -14.30 13.22 11.75
N ASP A 95 -14.34 13.38 10.42
CA ASP A 95 -15.45 13.02 9.54
C ASP A 95 -15.81 11.53 9.62
N PHE A 96 -14.79 10.66 9.74
CA PHE A 96 -14.95 9.25 10.01
C PHE A 96 -15.75 8.98 11.29
N TYR A 97 -15.41 9.65 12.40
CA TYR A 97 -16.10 9.47 13.68
C TYR A 97 -17.48 10.14 13.68
N ALA A 98 -17.68 11.20 12.90
CA ALA A 98 -18.99 11.79 12.71
C ALA A 98 -19.92 10.83 11.93
N ALA A 99 -19.40 10.16 10.90
CA ALA A 99 -20.13 9.14 10.15
C ALA A 99 -20.53 7.94 11.02
N LEU A 100 -19.64 7.45 11.90
CA LEU A 100 -19.95 6.36 12.85
C LEU A 100 -21.03 6.73 13.86
N ARG A 101 -21.11 8.01 14.25
CA ARG A 101 -22.15 8.49 15.17
C ARG A 101 -23.52 8.53 14.51
N ASN A 102 -23.59 8.58 13.18
CA ASN A 102 -24.85 8.40 12.47
C ASN A 102 -25.22 6.92 12.50
N ALA A 103 -26.36 6.58 13.13
CA ALA A 103 -26.86 5.21 13.34
C ALA A 103 -27.06 4.35 12.07
N LYS A 104 -26.72 4.89 10.90
CA LYS A 104 -26.71 4.20 9.62
C LYS A 104 -25.39 3.49 9.36
N SER A 105 -24.30 3.72 10.07
CA SER A 105 -23.05 2.98 9.84
C SER A 105 -22.63 2.16 11.06
N SER A 106 -21.93 1.06 10.83
CA SER A 106 -21.43 0.18 11.89
C SER A 106 -20.07 -0.42 11.49
N ILE A 107 -19.31 -0.86 12.48
CA ILE A 107 -18.04 -1.57 12.26
C ILE A 107 -18.22 -2.99 12.74
N VAL A 108 -17.87 -3.96 11.89
CA VAL A 108 -17.93 -5.38 12.22
C VAL A 108 -16.52 -5.91 12.16
N THR A 109 -16.01 -6.37 13.30
CA THR A 109 -14.66 -6.96 13.39
C THR A 109 -14.80 -8.48 13.47
N GLY A 110 -14.16 -9.21 12.57
CA GLY A 110 -14.25 -10.67 12.55
C GLY A 110 -13.34 -11.30 11.49
N THR A 111 -13.58 -12.56 11.18
CA THR A 111 -12.98 -13.28 10.06
C THR A 111 -14.09 -13.71 9.11
N ILE A 112 -13.97 -13.41 7.81
CA ILE A 112 -14.91 -13.91 6.81
C ILE A 112 -14.64 -15.41 6.63
N ASP A 113 -15.66 -16.22 6.84
CA ASP A 113 -15.63 -17.66 6.56
C ASP A 113 -15.86 -17.89 5.06
N MET A 114 -17.01 -17.43 4.56
CA MET A 114 -17.34 -17.49 3.15
C MET A 114 -18.36 -16.43 2.73
N ILE A 115 -18.32 -16.07 1.45
CA ILE A 115 -19.35 -15.27 0.79
C ILE A 115 -20.30 -16.23 0.06
N THR A 116 -21.61 -16.03 0.27
CA THR A 116 -22.66 -16.78 -0.41
C THR A 116 -23.17 -15.98 -1.62
N THR A 117 -24.24 -16.45 -2.26
CA THR A 117 -24.90 -15.71 -3.35
C THR A 117 -25.44 -14.36 -2.93
N SER A 118 -25.75 -14.14 -1.65
CA SER A 118 -26.43 -12.93 -1.16
C SER A 118 -26.00 -12.45 0.22
N SER A 119 -24.96 -13.04 0.81
CA SER A 119 -24.50 -12.71 2.17
C SER A 119 -23.02 -12.97 2.38
N ILE A 120 -22.49 -12.39 3.46
CA ILE A 120 -21.14 -12.64 3.97
C ILE A 120 -21.30 -13.33 5.32
N LYS A 121 -20.81 -14.56 5.44
CA LYS A 121 -20.79 -15.31 6.70
C LYS A 121 -19.47 -15.10 7.41
N LEU A 122 -19.55 -14.76 8.69
CA LEU A 122 -18.39 -14.64 9.57
C LEU A 122 -18.18 -15.93 10.36
N THR A 123 -16.94 -16.20 10.77
CA THR A 123 -16.61 -17.33 11.65
C THR A 123 -17.30 -17.25 13.02
N SER A 124 -17.78 -16.06 13.41
CA SER A 124 -18.58 -15.85 14.62
C SER A 124 -20.01 -16.39 14.50
N GLY A 125 -20.46 -16.73 13.29
CA GLY A 125 -21.84 -17.10 12.98
C GLY A 125 -22.73 -15.91 12.58
N GLU A 126 -22.23 -14.67 12.66
CA GLU A 126 -22.94 -13.49 12.15
C GLU A 126 -22.97 -13.48 10.62
N GLU A 127 -24.08 -13.02 10.04
CA GLU A 127 -24.30 -12.97 8.60
C GLU A 127 -24.68 -11.55 8.16
N LEU A 128 -23.89 -10.98 7.25
CA LEU A 128 -24.12 -9.66 6.68
C LEU A 128 -24.79 -9.82 5.32
N HIS A 129 -25.76 -8.97 5.00
CA HIS A 129 -26.52 -9.04 3.75
C HIS A 129 -26.31 -7.78 2.88
N PRO A 130 -25.15 -7.62 2.22
CA PRO A 130 -24.92 -6.49 1.33
C PRO A 130 -25.65 -6.63 -0.01
N ASP A 131 -26.00 -5.49 -0.60
CA ASP A 131 -26.30 -5.39 -2.04
C ASP A 131 -25.02 -5.10 -2.85
N ILE A 132 -24.05 -4.43 -2.21
CA ILE A 132 -22.75 -4.07 -2.78
C ILE A 132 -21.62 -4.47 -1.83
N ILE A 133 -20.59 -5.11 -2.36
CA ILE A 133 -19.33 -5.40 -1.66
C ILE A 133 -18.22 -4.55 -2.27
N VAL A 134 -17.49 -3.82 -1.43
CA VAL A 134 -16.32 -3.06 -1.83
C VAL A 134 -15.07 -3.73 -1.29
N THR A 135 -14.18 -4.19 -2.18
CA THR A 135 -12.94 -4.89 -1.80
C THR A 135 -11.80 -3.89 -1.59
N ALA A 136 -11.84 -3.17 -0.47
CA ALA A 136 -10.79 -2.25 -0.03
C ALA A 136 -9.63 -2.96 0.70
N THR A 137 -9.32 -4.20 0.31
CA THR A 137 -8.20 -5.00 0.82
C THR A 137 -6.90 -4.47 0.21
N GLY A 138 -6.46 -3.30 0.67
CA GLY A 138 -5.27 -2.63 0.15
C GLY A 138 -3.97 -3.42 0.39
N TYR A 139 -2.90 -2.95 -0.25
CA TYR A 139 -1.55 -3.53 -0.16
C TYR A 139 -1.09 -3.64 1.30
N ALA A 140 -0.52 -4.79 1.67
CA ALA A 140 -0.25 -5.18 3.06
C ALA A 140 0.84 -4.35 3.77
N ASN A 141 1.84 -3.79 3.08
CA ASN A 141 3.02 -3.25 3.75
C ASN A 141 3.25 -1.75 3.52
N ALA A 142 3.35 -1.02 4.65
CA ALA A 142 3.69 0.40 4.82
C ALA A 142 2.89 1.43 3.99
N SER A 143 2.71 2.64 4.52
CA SER A 143 2.21 3.75 3.71
C SER A 143 3.30 4.18 2.72
N TRP A 144 2.94 4.22 1.44
CA TRP A 144 3.83 4.68 0.37
C TRP A 144 4.35 6.10 0.63
N THR A 145 3.57 6.92 1.33
CA THR A 145 3.93 8.29 1.72
C THR A 145 5.17 8.33 2.61
N LEU A 146 5.25 7.46 3.63
CA LEU A 146 6.39 7.41 4.54
C LEU A 146 7.65 6.87 3.86
N GLY A 147 7.51 5.86 3.00
CA GLY A 147 8.62 5.38 2.16
C GLY A 147 9.12 6.44 1.19
N SER A 148 8.21 7.24 0.62
CA SER A 148 8.54 8.33 -0.30
C SER A 148 9.29 9.46 0.40
N ASP A 149 8.91 9.83 1.63
CA ASP A 149 9.67 10.81 2.43
C ASP A 149 11.09 10.30 2.69
N THR A 150 11.25 9.07 3.18
CA THR A 150 12.57 8.49 3.42
C THR A 150 13.44 8.49 2.16
N ALA A 151 12.89 8.10 1.01
CA ALA A 151 13.61 8.14 -0.27
C ALA A 151 14.01 9.58 -0.66
N ALA A 152 13.13 10.56 -0.46
CA ALA A 152 13.42 11.96 -0.71
C ALA A 152 14.53 12.50 0.21
N GLN A 153 14.53 12.12 1.50
CA GLN A 153 15.59 12.49 2.44
C GLN A 153 16.95 11.97 1.97
N LEU A 154 17.03 10.69 1.54
CA LEU A 154 18.24 10.09 1.00
C LEU A 154 18.71 10.81 -0.27
N VAL A 155 17.82 11.05 -1.24
CA VAL A 155 18.14 11.76 -2.49
C VAL A 155 18.68 13.17 -2.20
N CYS A 156 18.01 13.93 -1.32
CA CYS A 156 18.47 15.25 -0.90
C CYS A 156 19.87 15.20 -0.27
N GLN A 157 20.13 14.18 0.55
CA GLN A 157 21.41 13.97 1.19
C GLN A 157 22.53 13.68 0.17
N LEU A 158 22.25 12.84 -0.84
CA LEU A 158 23.17 12.52 -1.94
C LEU A 158 23.47 13.75 -2.80
N LEU A 159 22.44 14.45 -3.27
CA LEU A 159 22.59 15.64 -4.12
C LEU A 159 23.33 16.78 -3.42
N THR A 160 23.07 16.97 -2.12
CA THR A 160 23.79 17.97 -1.31
C THR A 160 25.28 17.65 -1.23
N ARG A 161 25.64 16.37 -1.05
CA ARG A 161 27.04 15.92 -1.03
C ARG A 161 27.72 16.06 -2.39
N MET A 162 27.04 15.66 -3.47
CA MET A 162 27.56 15.85 -4.84
C MET A 162 27.88 17.32 -5.10
N ARG A 163 26.98 18.23 -4.70
CA ARG A 163 27.22 19.68 -4.84
C ARG A 163 28.42 20.15 -4.02
N LYS A 164 28.55 19.71 -2.77
CA LYS A 164 29.67 20.11 -1.88
C LYS A 164 31.03 19.61 -2.35
N GLN A 165 31.07 18.44 -2.98
CA GLN A 165 32.31 17.77 -3.41
C GLN A 165 32.57 17.89 -4.91
N SER A 166 31.77 18.70 -5.63
CA SER A 166 31.85 18.89 -7.08
C SER A 166 31.80 17.59 -7.87
N LEU A 167 30.95 16.65 -7.45
CA LEU A 167 30.77 15.34 -8.08
C LEU A 167 29.65 15.36 -9.12
N SER A 168 29.83 14.57 -10.17
CA SER A 168 28.92 14.54 -11.32
C SER A 168 28.06 13.29 -11.36
N VAL A 169 28.55 12.15 -10.85
CA VAL A 169 27.88 10.85 -10.94
C VAL A 169 28.04 10.06 -9.63
N ILE A 170 26.97 9.36 -9.23
CA ILE A 170 27.00 8.33 -8.18
C ILE A 170 26.48 7.03 -8.78
N VAL A 171 27.19 5.93 -8.57
CA VAL A 171 26.77 4.60 -9.04
C VAL A 171 26.72 3.63 -7.86
N PRO A 172 25.57 2.99 -7.58
CA PRO A 172 25.52 1.90 -6.61
C PRO A 172 26.31 0.69 -7.15
N ARG A 173 27.29 0.21 -6.37
CA ARG A 173 28.18 -0.90 -6.72
C ARG A 173 28.30 -1.87 -5.55
N MET A 174 27.88 -3.12 -5.76
CA MET A 174 28.11 -4.21 -4.81
C MET A 174 29.60 -4.55 -4.73
N THR A 175 30.11 -4.72 -3.52
CA THR A 175 31.46 -5.28 -3.31
C THR A 175 31.46 -6.79 -3.56
N ALA A 176 32.65 -7.40 -3.69
CA ALA A 176 32.76 -8.86 -3.85
C ALA A 176 32.16 -9.61 -2.65
N GLU A 177 32.47 -9.16 -1.43
CA GLU A 177 31.94 -9.72 -0.17
C GLU A 177 30.41 -9.63 -0.10
N GLU A 178 29.82 -8.48 -0.50
CA GLU A 178 28.36 -8.32 -0.53
C GLU A 178 27.69 -9.23 -1.55
N ARG A 179 28.40 -9.56 -2.64
CA ARG A 179 27.92 -10.45 -3.69
C ARG A 179 27.89 -11.91 -3.24
N GLU A 180 28.92 -12.34 -2.50
CA GLU A 180 29.01 -13.69 -1.94
C GLU A 180 27.94 -13.92 -0.85
N GLY A 181 27.66 -12.92 -0.02
CA GLY A 181 26.61 -12.96 1.00
C GLY A 181 25.22 -12.56 0.50
N PHE A 182 25.01 -12.42 -0.81
CA PHE A 182 23.76 -11.87 -1.35
C PHE A 182 22.62 -12.90 -1.34
N GLU A 183 21.80 -12.85 -0.29
CA GLU A 183 20.54 -13.58 -0.26
C GLU A 183 19.42 -12.71 -0.84
N LYS A 184 18.76 -13.20 -1.91
CA LYS A 184 17.66 -12.50 -2.57
C LYS A 184 16.42 -12.46 -1.68
N CYS A 185 15.89 -11.27 -1.46
CA CYS A 185 14.59 -11.06 -0.84
C CYS A 185 13.63 -10.31 -1.78
N PRO A 186 12.31 -10.44 -1.62
CA PRO A 186 11.34 -9.62 -2.35
C PRO A 186 11.46 -8.14 -1.99
N ILE A 187 11.55 -7.26 -2.99
CA ILE A 187 11.60 -5.80 -2.78
C ILE A 187 10.29 -5.25 -2.18
N LEU A 188 9.17 -5.91 -2.49
CA LEU A 188 7.87 -5.65 -1.92
C LEU A 188 7.40 -6.94 -1.24
N ALA A 189 7.24 -6.91 0.08
CA ALA A 189 6.64 -8.02 0.83
C ALA A 189 5.10 -8.00 0.70
N LEU A 190 4.62 -7.93 -0.55
CA LEU A 190 3.20 -7.96 -0.89
C LEU A 190 2.86 -9.33 -1.49
N SER A 191 1.78 -9.95 -1.04
CA SER A 191 1.24 -11.20 -1.59
C SER A 191 0.51 -11.00 -2.94
N ALA A 192 0.46 -9.76 -3.44
CA ALA A 192 -0.21 -9.38 -4.68
C ALA A 192 0.35 -10.12 -5.91
N THR A 193 -0.54 -10.62 -6.77
CA THR A 193 -0.23 -11.38 -7.99
C THR A 193 0.67 -10.65 -8.97
N TYR A 194 0.64 -9.31 -9.02
CA TYR A 194 1.52 -8.51 -9.86
C TYR A 194 3.00 -8.54 -9.42
N VAL A 195 3.28 -8.58 -8.11
CA VAL A 195 4.67 -8.72 -7.60
C VAL A 195 5.27 -10.06 -8.03
N LYS A 196 4.43 -11.10 -8.13
CA LYS A 196 4.83 -12.41 -8.66
C LYS A 196 5.00 -12.41 -10.19
N LYS A 197 4.10 -11.76 -10.95
CA LYS A 197 4.23 -11.61 -12.42
C LYS A 197 5.46 -10.77 -12.82
N GLY A 198 5.80 -9.75 -12.02
CA GLY A 198 6.93 -8.85 -12.25
C GLY A 198 8.28 -9.30 -11.68
N GLY A 199 8.38 -10.50 -11.11
CA GLY A 199 9.56 -10.95 -10.36
C GLY A 199 10.91 -10.82 -11.10
N ASN A 200 10.90 -10.87 -12.44
CA ASN A 200 12.09 -10.73 -13.28
C ASN A 200 12.39 -9.29 -13.75
N VAL A 201 11.47 -8.34 -13.57
CA VAL A 201 11.65 -6.92 -13.93
C VAL A 201 11.95 -6.02 -12.73
N PHE A 202 11.74 -6.52 -11.50
CA PHE A 202 12.08 -5.77 -10.30
C PHE A 202 13.60 -5.74 -10.03
N PRO A 203 14.10 -4.64 -9.42
CA PRO A 203 15.46 -4.62 -8.89
C PRO A 203 15.67 -5.73 -7.86
N GLN A 204 16.88 -6.29 -7.82
CA GLN A 204 17.23 -7.28 -6.81
C GLN A 204 17.48 -6.58 -5.46
N SER A 205 16.97 -7.19 -4.40
CA SER A 205 17.14 -6.73 -3.01
C SER A 205 17.66 -7.84 -2.11
N SER A 206 18.25 -7.48 -0.96
CA SER A 206 18.76 -8.41 0.04
C SER A 206 18.21 -8.17 1.43
N PHE A 207 18.43 -9.09 2.36
CA PHE A 207 18.11 -8.90 3.77
C PHE A 207 19.11 -7.98 4.49
N THR A 208 20.25 -7.65 3.86
CA THR A 208 21.35 -6.88 4.44
C THR A 208 21.47 -5.48 3.81
N ALA A 209 21.91 -4.51 4.62
CA ALA A 209 22.16 -3.15 4.18
C ALA A 209 23.44 -3.06 3.31
N PRO A 210 23.48 -2.23 2.26
CA PRO A 210 22.49 -1.19 1.91
C PRO A 210 21.36 -1.66 0.96
N TRP A 211 21.33 -2.93 0.59
CA TRP A 211 20.43 -3.49 -0.43
C TRP A 211 19.05 -3.92 0.10
N GLN A 212 18.75 -3.56 1.35
CA GLN A 212 17.52 -3.94 2.03
C GLN A 212 16.34 -3.06 1.59
N PRO A 213 15.16 -3.64 1.30
CA PRO A 213 13.97 -2.85 1.01
C PRO A 213 13.52 -2.07 2.24
N CYS A 214 12.80 -0.96 2.01
CA CYS A 214 12.21 -0.17 3.09
C CYS A 214 11.30 -1.06 3.94
N SER A 215 11.43 -0.93 5.26
CA SER A 215 10.84 -1.81 6.25
C SER A 215 10.01 -1.00 7.26
N TYR A 216 10.68 -0.24 8.11
CA TYR A 216 10.08 0.52 9.19
C TYR A 216 10.46 1.98 9.06
N TYR A 217 9.46 2.86 8.97
CA TYR A 217 9.67 4.28 8.70
C TYR A 217 10.77 4.92 9.55
N TRP A 218 10.74 4.75 10.88
CA TRP A 218 11.73 5.36 11.76
C TRP A 218 13.15 4.82 11.58
N ARG A 219 13.29 3.51 11.36
CA ARG A 219 14.57 2.87 11.06
C ARG A 219 15.11 3.39 9.73
N ASP A 220 14.26 3.37 8.69
CA ASP A 220 14.67 3.77 7.35
C ASP A 220 14.97 5.27 7.27
N LEU A 221 14.21 6.12 7.97
CA LEU A 221 14.48 7.55 8.11
C LEU A 221 15.82 7.81 8.80
N ALA A 222 16.15 7.04 9.85
CA ALA A 222 17.43 7.16 10.53
C ALA A 222 18.59 6.75 9.61
N ILE A 223 18.44 5.68 8.83
CA ILE A 223 19.41 5.25 7.81
C ILE A 223 19.54 6.33 6.72
N ALA A 224 18.44 6.88 6.23
CA ALA A 224 18.45 7.91 5.18
C ALA A 224 19.06 9.24 5.64
N ARG A 225 18.99 9.58 6.94
CA ARG A 225 19.56 10.82 7.48
C ARG A 225 20.99 10.68 7.96
N TRP A 226 21.28 9.59 8.67
CA TRP A 226 22.54 9.39 9.41
C TRP A 226 23.34 8.16 8.96
N GLY A 227 22.80 7.32 8.09
CA GLY A 227 23.53 6.18 7.52
C GLY A 227 24.72 6.61 6.66
N ASP A 228 25.69 5.72 6.53
CA ASP A 228 26.83 5.94 5.65
C ASP A 228 26.43 5.70 4.19
N VAL A 229 26.20 6.80 3.47
CA VAL A 229 25.86 6.80 2.04
C VAL A 229 27.04 6.46 1.13
N ARG A 230 28.26 6.33 1.64
CA ARG A 230 29.42 5.92 0.82
C ARG A 230 29.50 4.41 0.67
N LYS A 231 28.91 3.66 1.59
CA LYS A 231 28.91 2.20 1.53
C LYS A 231 28.26 1.75 0.22
N SER A 232 28.97 0.90 -0.52
CA SER A 232 28.51 0.31 -1.78
C SER A 232 28.11 1.35 -2.85
N MET A 233 28.74 2.54 -2.81
CA MET A 233 28.57 3.60 -3.80
C MET A 233 29.92 4.06 -4.33
N GLU A 234 29.99 4.18 -5.66
CA GLU A 234 31.09 4.78 -6.39
C GLU A 234 30.75 6.24 -6.70
N TRP A 235 31.63 7.18 -6.33
CA TRP A 235 31.41 8.62 -6.45
C TRP A 235 32.43 9.20 -7.44
N LEU A 236 31.94 9.79 -8.54
CA LEU A 236 32.77 10.24 -9.66
C LEU A 236 32.65 11.76 -9.85
N GLY A 237 33.80 12.41 -10.05
CA GLY A 237 33.96 13.85 -10.32
C GLY A 237 33.64 14.22 -11.75
#